data_AF-A0A1Y4EQN5-F1
#
_entry.id   AF-A0A1Y4EQN5-F1
#
_cell.length_a   1.000
_cell.length_b   1.000
_cell.length_c   1.000
_cell.angle_alpha   90.00
_cell.angle_beta   90.00
_cell.angle_gamma   90.00
#
_symmetry.space_group_name_H-M   'P 1'
#
loop_
_entity.id
_entity.type
_entity.pdbx_description
1 polymer ?
#
loop_
_entity_poly.entity_id
_entity_poly.type
_entity_poly.pdbx_seq_one_letter_code
_entity_poly.pdbx_strand_id
1 'polypeptide(L)'
;MELQRGIKRFAIGLFLLLFAVGVVPLPVLAAEEQGNADKIQITYYYFSSCESCEDGENYLLALEGQIEDAISPDEYEFHLKNVFEEDAYEDFMERTKDMATDEFTPAPPMLDVNGTCLFGVDDITNKARSVILEEKEKLRTEEERLESFRNVPAESSYFVYFYVPACDDCEKVQVYLSNMDKQFALEQNQVTNLQVNYVNMSALDNVPLAHWFFDQYGVPEDRQKAPVLFYQNGYLQGYEDIVANMPNIIMSGEALNWEDIDYVPESQAGSFGWNDWAFLVVTGFANGLSPCGISLLLLLFSLLLAKNANILKLGLTFITARFLTFLLLGTVLYSAFEQISAILSPVGKALQILIAVLAVFFAILNFMDYFAARKNEYGKIRFQLPPKLRAFQRDYLENTLNCGGKYLTGTVFIAGIVLSVGEFLCTGQLYLASIIYMMQRQTAWDMTVFLAFVVYLLAMSLPLLLLTLLAKRGSQVLQLSEMTRGKLPWIKLLYGVLFLLFAVLLFVFLW
;
A
#
# COMPACT_ATOMS: atom_id res chain seq x y z
N MET A 1 10.65 -30.59 29.68
CA MET A 1 11.84 -29.69 29.66
C MET A 1 12.29 -29.36 28.24
N GLU A 2 12.41 -30.33 27.34
CA GLU A 2 12.77 -30.15 25.92
C GLU A 2 11.83 -29.17 25.16
N LEU A 3 10.51 -29.27 25.38
CA LEU A 3 9.50 -28.44 24.70
C LEU A 3 9.56 -26.94 25.08
N GLN A 4 9.98 -26.61 26.31
CA GLN A 4 10.19 -25.21 26.73
C GLN A 4 11.46 -24.59 26.13
N ARG A 5 12.45 -25.43 25.81
CA ARG A 5 13.71 -25.01 25.22
C ARG A 5 13.54 -24.68 23.72
N GLY A 6 12.65 -25.40 23.03
CA GLY A 6 12.26 -25.11 21.64
C GLY A 6 11.50 -23.79 21.47
N ILE A 7 10.56 -23.47 22.37
CA ILE A 7 9.78 -22.22 22.32
C ILE A 7 10.64 -20.99 22.63
N LYS A 8 11.60 -21.09 23.56
CA LYS A 8 12.60 -20.03 23.80
C LYS A 8 13.47 -19.79 22.57
N ARG A 9 13.90 -20.84 21.88
CA ARG A 9 14.68 -20.74 20.64
C ARG A 9 13.88 -20.13 19.49
N PHE A 10 12.58 -20.43 19.41
CA PHE A 10 11.68 -19.84 18.41
C PHE A 10 11.41 -18.36 18.67
N ALA A 11 11.16 -17.96 19.92
CA ALA A 11 10.93 -16.55 20.27
C ALA A 11 12.20 -15.70 20.15
N ILE A 12 13.37 -16.26 20.50
CA ILE A 12 14.68 -15.63 20.28
C ILE A 12 14.98 -15.58 18.78
N GLY A 13 14.63 -16.62 18.01
CA GLY A 13 14.76 -16.65 16.56
C GLY A 13 13.89 -15.59 15.87
N LEU A 14 12.63 -15.46 16.27
CA LEU A 14 11.70 -14.44 15.76
C LEU A 14 12.15 -13.02 16.15
N PHE A 15 12.66 -12.83 17.38
CA PHE A 15 13.22 -11.56 17.84
C PHE A 15 14.51 -11.21 17.10
N LEU A 16 15.41 -12.17 16.87
CA LEU A 16 16.62 -11.97 16.07
C LEU A 16 16.31 -11.75 14.59
N LEU A 17 15.25 -12.34 14.05
CA LEU A 17 14.81 -12.15 12.66
C LEU A 17 14.16 -10.77 12.47
N LEU A 18 13.33 -10.33 13.43
CA LEU A 18 12.78 -8.96 13.45
C LEU A 18 13.86 -7.90 13.72
N PHE A 19 14.88 -8.22 14.52
CA PHE A 19 16.00 -7.32 14.79
C PHE A 19 17.03 -7.31 13.64
N ALA A 20 17.22 -8.43 12.94
CA ALA A 20 18.06 -8.50 11.74
C ALA A 20 17.42 -7.72 10.58
N VAL A 21 16.10 -7.81 10.40
CA VAL A 21 15.38 -7.00 9.41
C VAL A 21 15.43 -5.50 9.76
N GLY A 22 15.52 -5.13 11.05
CA GLY A 22 15.59 -3.73 11.48
C GLY A 22 17.01 -3.14 11.65
N VAL A 23 18.07 -3.95 11.60
CA VAL A 23 19.46 -3.51 11.93
C VAL A 23 20.48 -3.92 10.87
N VAL A 24 20.10 -4.67 9.83
CA VAL A 24 20.96 -4.73 8.64
C VAL A 24 20.94 -3.34 8.02
N PRO A 25 22.08 -2.61 7.95
CA PRO A 25 22.19 -1.57 6.95
C PRO A 25 21.97 -2.31 5.63
N LEU A 26 20.82 -2.10 5.01
CA LEU A 26 20.64 -2.45 3.61
C LEU A 26 21.91 -1.95 2.93
N PRO A 27 22.65 -2.82 2.20
CA PRO A 27 23.61 -2.29 1.29
C PRO A 27 22.82 -1.28 0.49
N VAL A 28 23.24 -0.02 0.55
CA VAL A 28 23.07 0.87 -0.58
C VAL A 28 23.74 0.08 -1.69
N LEU A 29 22.95 -0.75 -2.38
CA LEU A 29 23.23 -1.08 -3.76
C LEU A 29 23.31 0.31 -4.36
N ALA A 30 24.55 0.76 -4.52
CA ALA A 30 24.86 1.82 -5.42
C ALA A 30 24.12 1.42 -6.69
N ALA A 31 23.07 2.16 -7.01
CA ALA A 31 22.54 2.17 -8.34
C ALA A 31 23.77 2.38 -9.21
N GLU A 32 24.17 1.31 -9.90
CA GLU A 32 25.16 1.42 -10.96
C GLU A 32 24.69 2.55 -11.88
N GLU A 33 25.66 3.36 -12.30
CA GLU A 33 25.48 4.55 -13.11
C GLU A 33 24.44 4.33 -14.21
N GLN A 34 23.19 4.71 -13.93
CA GLN A 34 22.16 4.77 -14.96
C GLN A 34 22.46 5.99 -15.80
N GLY A 35 22.95 5.71 -17.01
CA GLY A 35 22.98 6.68 -18.09
C GLY A 35 21.62 7.34 -18.25
N ASN A 36 21.64 8.66 -18.30
CA ASN A 36 20.57 9.56 -18.72
C ASN A 36 19.17 9.27 -18.11
N ALA A 37 18.97 9.72 -16.86
CA ALA A 37 17.78 9.51 -16.03
C ALA A 37 16.44 10.10 -16.53
N ASP A 38 16.39 10.67 -17.74
CA ASP A 38 15.19 11.31 -18.31
C ASP A 38 14.46 10.45 -19.37
N LYS A 39 15.02 9.31 -19.81
CA LYS A 39 14.44 8.50 -20.90
C LYS A 39 14.11 7.07 -20.49
N ILE A 40 13.02 6.54 -21.05
CA ILE A 40 12.64 5.13 -20.90
C ILE A 40 13.60 4.26 -21.68
N GLN A 41 14.30 3.39 -20.98
CA GLN A 41 15.37 2.57 -21.49
C GLN A 41 14.77 1.20 -21.87
N ILE A 42 14.61 0.94 -23.18
CA ILE A 42 13.95 -0.26 -23.71
C ILE A 42 15.00 -1.14 -24.41
N THR A 43 15.23 -2.34 -23.91
CA THR A 43 16.18 -3.30 -24.49
C THR A 43 15.46 -4.56 -24.94
N TYR A 44 15.53 -4.89 -26.23
CA TYR A 44 14.97 -6.13 -26.77
C TYR A 44 16.10 -7.12 -27.09
N TYR A 45 16.12 -8.20 -26.31
CA TYR A 45 17.00 -9.34 -26.49
C TYR A 45 16.33 -10.36 -27.38
N TYR A 46 16.94 -10.66 -28.53
CA TYR A 46 16.43 -11.64 -29.47
C TYR A 46 17.53 -12.61 -29.88
N PHE A 47 17.11 -13.75 -30.42
CA PHE A 47 18.03 -14.73 -30.97
C PHE A 47 17.80 -14.82 -32.47
N SER A 48 18.78 -14.37 -33.27
CA SER A 48 18.79 -14.65 -34.71
C SER A 48 20.16 -15.13 -35.14
N SER A 49 20.21 -16.34 -35.71
CA SER A 49 21.42 -16.96 -36.25
C SER A 49 21.71 -16.56 -37.70
N CYS A 50 20.90 -15.66 -38.28
CA CYS A 50 21.01 -15.20 -39.65
C CYS A 50 21.33 -13.70 -39.67
N GLU A 51 22.50 -13.33 -40.22
CA GLU A 51 22.93 -11.93 -40.37
C GLU A 51 22.00 -11.09 -41.26
N SER A 52 21.12 -11.73 -42.04
CA SER A 52 20.19 -11.06 -42.97
C SER A 52 18.74 -11.04 -42.50
N CYS A 53 18.46 -11.51 -41.28
CA CYS A 53 17.11 -11.49 -40.72
C CYS A 53 16.86 -10.17 -39.97
N GLU A 54 15.89 -9.39 -40.43
CA GLU A 54 15.45 -8.13 -39.82
C GLU A 54 14.45 -8.36 -38.66
N ASP A 55 14.55 -9.49 -37.94
CA ASP A 55 13.55 -9.87 -36.93
C ASP A 55 13.46 -8.84 -35.78
N GLY A 56 14.61 -8.28 -35.37
CA GLY A 56 14.67 -7.22 -34.37
C GLY A 56 14.13 -5.88 -34.87
N GLU A 57 14.49 -5.47 -36.09
CA GLU A 57 14.05 -4.21 -36.69
C GLU A 57 12.54 -4.22 -36.98
N ASN A 58 12.00 -5.34 -37.46
CA ASN A 58 10.56 -5.51 -37.67
C ASN A 58 9.79 -5.43 -36.35
N TYR A 59 10.33 -5.98 -35.26
CA TYR A 59 9.72 -5.84 -33.94
C TYR A 59 9.76 -4.40 -33.44
N LEU A 60 10.88 -3.69 -33.63
CA LEU A 60 10.98 -2.27 -33.27
C LEU A 60 9.89 -1.46 -33.99
N LEU A 61 9.76 -1.59 -35.32
CA LEU A 61 8.73 -0.89 -36.09
C LEU A 61 7.31 -1.20 -35.60
N ALA A 62 7.04 -2.47 -35.25
CA ALA A 62 5.76 -2.86 -34.70
C ALA A 62 5.50 -2.23 -33.31
N LEU A 63 6.51 -2.20 -32.45
CA LEU A 63 6.42 -1.59 -31.12
C LEU A 63 6.26 -0.07 -31.22
N GLU A 64 7.00 0.60 -32.09
CA GLU A 64 6.88 2.04 -32.33
C GLU A 64 5.46 2.41 -32.75
N GLY A 65 4.87 1.67 -33.70
CA GLY A 65 3.47 1.86 -34.09
C GLY A 65 2.45 1.60 -32.96
N GLN A 66 2.81 0.80 -31.95
CA GLN A 66 1.94 0.55 -30.79
C GLN A 66 2.02 1.64 -29.71
N ILE A 67 3.13 2.38 -29.64
CA ILE A 67 3.38 3.38 -28.57
C ILE A 67 3.38 4.83 -29.06
N GLU A 68 3.44 5.08 -30.38
CA GLU A 68 3.51 6.44 -30.95
C GLU A 68 2.35 7.36 -30.56
N ASP A 69 1.20 6.79 -30.20
CA ASP A 69 0.01 7.53 -29.77
C ASP A 69 0.10 8.06 -28.34
N ALA A 70 1.04 7.52 -27.57
CA ALA A 70 1.14 7.74 -26.14
C ALA A 70 2.53 8.17 -25.69
N ILE A 71 3.58 7.92 -26.49
CA ILE A 71 4.98 8.20 -26.14
C ILE A 71 5.69 8.77 -27.36
N SER A 72 6.33 9.91 -27.15
CA SER A 72 7.11 10.59 -28.18
C SER A 72 8.50 9.94 -28.35
N PRO A 73 9.08 9.90 -29.56
CA PRO A 73 10.39 9.28 -29.82
C PRO A 73 11.57 9.85 -29.01
N ASP A 74 11.42 11.05 -28.44
CA ASP A 74 12.41 11.66 -27.55
C ASP A 74 12.32 11.17 -26.10
N GLU A 75 11.22 10.53 -25.70
CA GLU A 75 10.98 10.03 -24.33
C GLU A 75 11.55 8.62 -24.09
N TYR A 76 11.95 7.89 -25.14
CA TYR A 76 12.54 6.55 -25.01
C TYR A 76 13.85 6.39 -25.79
N GLU A 77 14.61 5.37 -25.41
CA GLU A 77 15.80 4.92 -26.12
C GLU A 77 15.70 3.40 -26.28
N PHE A 78 15.81 2.93 -27.53
CA PHE A 78 15.60 1.52 -27.87
C PHE A 78 16.91 0.84 -28.28
N HIS A 79 17.21 -0.29 -27.65
CA HIS A 79 18.41 -1.08 -27.86
C HIS A 79 18.06 -2.48 -28.35
N LEU A 80 18.58 -2.87 -29.51
CA LEU A 80 18.50 -4.23 -30.04
C LEU A 80 19.75 -5.01 -29.62
N LYS A 81 19.56 -6.15 -28.94
CA LYS A 81 20.66 -7.03 -28.54
C LYS A 81 20.43 -8.43 -29.09
N ASN A 82 21.23 -8.85 -30.06
CA ASN A 82 21.21 -10.23 -30.57
C ASN A 82 22.06 -11.11 -29.66
N VAL A 83 21.43 -11.98 -28.87
CA VAL A 83 22.11 -12.90 -27.93
C VAL A 83 22.97 -13.97 -28.61
N PHE A 84 23.04 -13.98 -29.94
CA PHE A 84 24.05 -14.73 -30.69
C PHE A 84 25.46 -14.11 -30.56
N GLU A 85 25.54 -12.80 -30.31
CA GLU A 85 26.79 -12.08 -30.05
C GLU A 85 27.25 -12.28 -28.60
N GLU A 86 28.55 -12.47 -28.40
CA GLU A 86 29.15 -12.80 -27.10
C GLU A 86 28.86 -11.72 -26.05
N ASP A 87 29.04 -10.45 -26.38
CA ASP A 87 28.79 -9.31 -25.48
C ASP A 87 27.30 -9.22 -25.07
N ALA A 88 26.38 -9.41 -26.03
CA ALA A 88 24.95 -9.38 -25.78
C ALA A 88 24.46 -10.59 -24.96
N TYR A 89 25.10 -11.75 -25.14
CA TYR A 89 24.84 -12.95 -24.35
C TYR A 89 25.31 -12.78 -22.90
N GLU A 90 26.51 -12.25 -22.66
CA GLU A 90 27.01 -11.98 -21.31
C GLU A 90 26.09 -11.01 -20.55
N ASP A 91 25.70 -9.92 -21.21
CA ASP A 91 24.77 -8.92 -20.67
C ASP A 91 23.38 -9.54 -20.36
N PHE A 92 22.83 -10.37 -21.26
CA PHE A 92 21.60 -11.11 -21.00
C PHE A 92 21.72 -12.04 -19.79
N MET A 93 22.83 -12.77 -19.68
CA MET A 93 23.07 -13.71 -18.58
C MET A 93 23.24 -12.99 -17.24
N GLU A 94 23.91 -11.84 -17.22
CA GLU A 94 24.03 -11.01 -16.03
C GLU A 94 22.67 -10.48 -15.60
N ARG A 95 21.88 -9.94 -16.54
CA ARG A 95 20.57 -9.37 -16.25
C ARG A 95 19.55 -10.40 -15.76
N THR A 96 19.67 -11.65 -16.21
CA THR A 96 18.72 -12.73 -15.88
C THR A 96 19.19 -13.67 -14.76
N LYS A 97 20.38 -13.43 -14.20
CA LYS A 97 21.06 -14.31 -13.24
C LYS A 97 20.21 -14.73 -12.04
N ASP A 98 19.44 -13.79 -11.48
CA ASP A 98 18.65 -14.00 -10.26
C ASP A 98 17.17 -14.34 -10.55
N MET A 99 16.80 -14.48 -11.83
CA MET A 99 15.42 -14.69 -12.28
C MET A 99 15.05 -16.17 -12.50
N ALA A 100 16.05 -17.06 -12.54
CA ALA A 100 15.83 -18.48 -12.77
C ALA A 100 15.23 -19.17 -11.53
N THR A 101 14.22 -20.00 -11.75
CA THR A 101 13.57 -20.83 -10.72
C THR A 101 13.43 -22.27 -11.19
N ASP A 102 13.01 -23.18 -10.31
CA ASP A 102 12.78 -24.58 -10.67
C ASP A 102 11.70 -24.75 -11.77
N GLU A 103 10.81 -23.77 -11.94
CA GLU A 103 9.70 -23.79 -12.90
C GLU A 103 9.91 -22.86 -14.11
N PHE A 104 10.94 -22.00 -14.09
CA PHE A 104 11.15 -20.97 -15.11
C PHE A 104 12.64 -20.73 -15.39
N THR A 105 13.02 -20.84 -16.66
CA THR A 105 14.36 -20.53 -17.15
C THR A 105 14.27 -19.34 -18.11
N PRO A 106 14.93 -18.21 -17.81
CA PRO A 106 15.00 -17.06 -18.70
C PRO A 106 15.55 -17.46 -20.07
N ALA A 107 14.84 -17.11 -21.13
CA ALA A 107 15.25 -17.35 -22.50
C ALA A 107 14.77 -16.21 -23.42
N PRO A 108 15.53 -15.85 -24.47
CA PRO A 108 15.07 -14.95 -25.52
C PRO A 108 13.87 -15.54 -26.31
N PRO A 109 12.98 -14.70 -26.85
CA PRO A 109 13.02 -13.24 -26.81
C PRO A 109 12.64 -12.68 -25.42
N MET A 110 13.33 -11.63 -25.02
CA MET A 110 13.07 -10.90 -23.77
C MET A 110 13.04 -9.40 -24.06
N LEU A 111 12.03 -8.70 -23.53
CA LEU A 111 11.98 -7.25 -23.52
C LEU A 111 12.25 -6.78 -22.10
N ASP A 112 13.23 -5.90 -21.92
CA ASP A 112 13.51 -5.22 -20.66
C ASP A 112 13.19 -3.73 -20.79
N VAL A 113 12.37 -3.22 -19.87
CA VAL A 113 11.99 -1.82 -19.79
C VAL A 113 12.37 -1.30 -18.40
N ASN A 114 13.45 -0.53 -18.31
CA ASN A 114 13.97 0.01 -17.03
C ASN A 114 14.09 -1.02 -15.88
N GLY A 115 14.33 -2.30 -16.17
CA GLY A 115 14.41 -3.38 -15.16
C GLY A 115 13.19 -4.28 -15.08
N THR A 116 12.09 -3.95 -15.75
CA THR A 116 10.92 -4.84 -15.88
C THR A 116 11.10 -5.75 -17.10
N CYS A 117 11.32 -7.04 -16.87
CA CYS A 117 11.54 -8.02 -17.93
C CYS A 117 10.23 -8.76 -18.30
N LEU A 118 9.93 -8.81 -19.60
CA LEU A 118 8.90 -9.63 -20.23
C LEU A 118 9.56 -10.74 -21.05
N PHE A 119 9.08 -11.97 -20.91
CA PHE A 119 9.70 -13.15 -21.53
C PHE A 119 8.77 -13.86 -22.49
N GLY A 120 9.28 -14.17 -23.68
CA GLY A 120 8.54 -14.85 -24.72
C GLY A 120 7.60 -13.93 -25.51
N VAL A 121 7.24 -14.37 -26.71
CA VAL A 121 6.49 -13.56 -27.69
C VAL A 121 5.13 -13.14 -27.15
N ASP A 122 4.42 -14.01 -26.44
CA ASP A 122 3.07 -13.73 -25.96
C ASP A 122 3.05 -12.63 -24.89
N ASP A 123 3.92 -12.71 -23.89
CA ASP A 123 3.99 -11.70 -22.83
C ASP A 123 4.49 -10.36 -23.38
N ILE A 124 5.49 -10.39 -24.26
CA ILE A 124 5.99 -9.18 -24.92
C ILE A 124 4.87 -8.53 -25.74
N THR A 125 4.20 -9.28 -26.60
CA THR A 125 3.14 -8.74 -27.49
C THR A 125 1.98 -8.13 -26.71
N ASN A 126 1.58 -8.75 -25.58
CA ASN A 126 0.41 -8.30 -24.83
C ASN A 126 0.72 -7.23 -23.78
N LYS A 127 1.95 -7.20 -23.24
CA LYS A 127 2.29 -6.37 -22.06
C LYS A 127 3.37 -5.33 -22.30
N ALA A 128 4.11 -5.36 -23.43
CA ALA A 128 5.17 -4.38 -23.69
C ALA A 128 4.65 -2.95 -23.57
N ARG A 129 3.56 -2.64 -24.29
CA ARG A 129 2.92 -1.33 -24.24
C ARG A 129 2.53 -0.90 -22.83
N SER A 130 1.90 -1.79 -22.06
CA SER A 130 1.45 -1.46 -20.70
C SER A 130 2.62 -1.14 -19.76
N VAL A 131 3.72 -1.89 -19.89
CA VAL A 131 4.92 -1.69 -19.07
C VAL A 131 5.60 -0.37 -19.43
N ILE A 132 5.73 -0.05 -20.72
CA ILE A 132 6.36 1.20 -21.17
C ILE A 132 5.53 2.41 -20.71
N LEU A 133 4.19 2.34 -20.80
CA LEU A 133 3.31 3.40 -20.29
C LEU A 133 3.40 3.57 -18.78
N GLU A 134 3.53 2.48 -18.04
CA GLU A 134 3.73 2.54 -16.59
C GLU A 134 5.05 3.23 -16.23
N GLU A 135 6.13 2.93 -16.95
CA GLU A 135 7.42 3.60 -16.75
C GLU A 135 7.37 5.08 -17.14
N LYS A 136 6.67 5.43 -18.23
CA LYS A 136 6.40 6.83 -18.58
C LYS A 136 5.72 7.57 -17.42
N GLU A 137 4.65 6.98 -16.87
CA GLU A 137 3.93 7.62 -15.75
C GLU A 137 4.76 7.74 -14.48
N LYS A 138 5.71 6.84 -14.24
CA LYS A 138 6.66 6.93 -13.11
C LYS A 138 7.67 8.06 -13.27
N LEU A 139 8.14 8.29 -14.49
CA LEU A 139 9.11 9.34 -14.80
C LEU A 139 8.46 10.74 -14.89
N ARG A 140 7.17 10.80 -15.24
CA ARG A 140 6.45 12.06 -15.46
C ARG A 140 6.24 12.84 -14.18
N THR A 141 6.69 14.10 -14.17
CA THR A 141 6.41 15.04 -13.08
C THR A 141 4.93 15.46 -13.07
N GLU A 142 4.46 15.99 -11.94
CA GLU A 142 3.09 16.51 -11.84
C GLU A 142 2.83 17.66 -12.83
N GLU A 143 3.82 18.52 -13.06
CA GLU A 143 3.73 19.64 -14.01
C GLU A 143 3.57 19.16 -15.45
N GLU A 144 4.41 18.20 -15.88
CA GLU A 144 4.32 17.57 -17.21
C GLU A 144 3.01 16.81 -17.38
N ARG A 145 2.50 16.21 -16.29
CA ARG A 145 1.20 15.55 -16.30
C ARG A 145 0.08 16.52 -16.59
N LEU A 146 0.05 17.68 -15.95
CA LEU A 146 -0.96 18.69 -16.19
C LEU A 146 -0.88 19.26 -17.60
N GLU A 147 0.33 19.49 -18.09
CA GLU A 147 0.55 20.02 -19.42
C GLU A 147 0.06 19.06 -20.51
N SER A 148 0.08 17.75 -20.26
CA SER A 148 -0.46 16.75 -21.20
C SER A 148 -1.98 16.83 -21.45
N PHE A 149 -2.71 17.56 -20.60
CA PHE A 149 -4.14 17.82 -20.78
C PHE A 149 -4.43 19.16 -21.46
N ARG A 150 -3.39 19.93 -21.79
CA ARG A 150 -3.49 21.27 -22.36
C ARG A 150 -3.05 21.28 -23.81
N ASN A 151 -3.50 22.28 -24.55
CA ASN A 151 -3.08 22.52 -25.93
C ASN A 151 -3.35 21.33 -26.87
N VAL A 152 -4.36 20.52 -26.55
CA VAL A 152 -4.78 19.41 -27.41
C VAL A 152 -5.38 19.98 -28.70
N PRO A 153 -4.97 19.53 -29.91
CA PRO A 153 -5.53 20.02 -31.17
C PRO A 153 -7.04 19.78 -31.24
N ALA A 154 -7.82 20.81 -31.59
CA ALA A 154 -9.28 20.76 -31.57
C ALA A 154 -9.86 19.71 -32.54
N GLU A 155 -9.13 19.39 -33.60
CA GLU A 155 -9.45 18.38 -34.61
C GLU A 155 -9.07 16.95 -34.20
N SER A 156 -8.43 16.76 -33.03
CA SER A 156 -8.08 15.44 -32.51
C SER A 156 -9.18 14.90 -31.60
N SER A 157 -9.46 13.61 -31.75
CA SER A 157 -10.35 12.88 -30.86
C SER A 157 -9.56 12.49 -29.63
N TYR A 158 -9.78 13.20 -28.53
CA TYR A 158 -8.96 13.09 -27.34
C TYR A 158 -9.72 12.39 -26.21
N PHE A 159 -9.01 11.48 -25.54
CA PHE A 159 -9.52 10.72 -24.43
C PHE A 159 -8.54 10.68 -23.27
N VAL A 160 -9.06 10.67 -22.04
CA VAL A 160 -8.28 10.44 -20.83
C VAL A 160 -8.66 9.08 -20.25
N TYR A 161 -7.73 8.14 -20.29
CA TYR A 161 -7.92 6.78 -19.84
C TYR A 161 -7.29 6.55 -18.47
N PHE A 162 -8.14 6.34 -17.48
CA PHE A 162 -7.74 5.97 -16.12
C PHE A 162 -7.74 4.45 -15.96
N TYR A 163 -6.61 3.92 -15.49
CA TYR A 163 -6.39 2.49 -15.34
C TYR A 163 -5.72 2.14 -14.01
N VAL A 164 -5.76 0.85 -13.66
CA VAL A 164 -5.07 0.28 -12.50
C VAL A 164 -4.17 -0.86 -13.00
N PRO A 165 -2.89 -0.95 -12.61
CA PRO A 165 -2.06 -2.12 -12.87
C PRO A 165 -2.70 -3.40 -12.30
N ALA A 166 -2.50 -4.54 -12.97
CA ALA A 166 -3.05 -5.84 -12.56
C ALA A 166 -4.60 -5.95 -12.55
N CYS A 167 -5.26 -5.07 -13.29
CA CYS A 167 -6.71 -5.10 -13.55
C CYS A 167 -6.97 -5.80 -14.90
N ASP A 168 -7.67 -6.95 -14.87
CA ASP A 168 -7.93 -7.78 -16.07
C ASP A 168 -8.69 -7.00 -17.16
N ASP A 169 -9.69 -6.20 -16.76
CA ASP A 169 -10.45 -5.40 -17.72
C ASP A 169 -9.65 -4.22 -18.26
N CYS A 170 -8.73 -3.67 -17.46
CA CYS A 170 -7.85 -2.59 -17.87
C CYS A 170 -6.82 -3.10 -18.91
N GLU A 171 -6.32 -4.33 -18.74
CA GLU A 171 -5.44 -5.01 -19.71
C GLU A 171 -6.18 -5.22 -21.03
N LYS A 172 -7.42 -5.72 -21.00
CA LYS A 172 -8.24 -5.88 -22.22
C LYS A 172 -8.49 -4.55 -22.94
N VAL A 173 -8.75 -3.47 -22.22
CA VAL A 173 -8.92 -2.13 -22.81
C VAL A 173 -7.62 -1.64 -23.44
N GLN A 174 -6.47 -1.85 -22.79
CA GLN A 174 -5.18 -1.43 -23.37
C GLN A 174 -4.85 -2.21 -24.65
N VAL A 175 -5.12 -3.52 -24.67
CA VAL A 175 -4.99 -4.36 -25.88
C VAL A 175 -5.96 -3.90 -26.98
N TYR A 176 -7.17 -3.46 -26.61
CA TYR A 176 -8.10 -2.90 -27.57
C TYR A 176 -7.58 -1.58 -28.17
N LEU A 177 -7.13 -0.65 -27.34
CA LEU A 177 -6.60 0.66 -27.76
C LEU A 177 -5.33 0.54 -28.61
N SER A 178 -4.47 -0.45 -28.33
CA SER A 178 -3.25 -0.69 -29.12
C SER A 178 -3.54 -1.20 -30.52
N ASN A 179 -4.66 -1.90 -30.71
CA ASN A 179 -5.07 -2.48 -31.99
C ASN A 179 -6.06 -1.61 -32.77
N MET A 180 -6.48 -0.46 -32.23
CA MET A 180 -7.32 0.49 -32.94
C MET A 180 -6.53 1.27 -33.99
N ASP A 181 -7.18 1.58 -35.11
CA ASP A 181 -6.71 2.56 -36.07
C ASP A 181 -6.44 3.91 -35.37
N LYS A 182 -5.40 4.63 -35.81
CA LYS A 182 -5.05 5.94 -35.23
C LYS A 182 -5.70 7.12 -35.96
N GLN A 183 -6.25 6.88 -37.16
CA GLN A 183 -6.93 7.87 -37.98
C GLN A 183 -8.34 7.41 -38.30
N PHE A 184 -9.32 8.28 -38.08
CA PHE A 184 -10.73 8.00 -38.35
C PHE A 184 -11.31 9.02 -39.32
N ALA A 185 -12.15 8.54 -40.23
CA ALA A 185 -12.99 9.39 -41.06
C ALA A 185 -14.28 9.72 -40.28
N LEU A 186 -14.51 11.00 -40.04
CA LEU A 186 -15.72 11.54 -39.43
C LEU A 186 -16.88 11.52 -40.42
N GLU A 187 -18.12 11.50 -39.92
CA GLU A 187 -19.34 11.55 -40.76
C GLU A 187 -19.40 12.78 -41.68
N GLN A 188 -18.69 13.85 -41.32
CA GLN A 188 -18.60 15.11 -42.08
C GLN A 188 -17.47 15.12 -43.12
N ASN A 189 -16.88 13.96 -43.44
CA ASN A 189 -15.80 13.80 -44.43
C ASN A 189 -14.48 14.50 -44.03
N GLN A 190 -14.27 14.68 -42.73
CA GLN A 190 -13.04 15.17 -42.11
C GLN A 190 -12.28 14.00 -41.50
N VAL A 191 -10.97 14.15 -41.28
CA VAL A 191 -10.14 13.12 -40.64
C VAL A 191 -9.74 13.61 -39.26
N THR A 192 -9.83 12.73 -38.26
CA THR A 192 -9.36 12.97 -36.90
C THR A 192 -8.25 11.98 -36.56
N ASN A 193 -7.28 12.44 -35.77
CA ASN A 193 -6.31 11.57 -35.12
C ASN A 193 -6.84 11.19 -33.73
N LEU A 194 -6.67 9.93 -33.34
CA LEU A 194 -6.96 9.45 -32.00
C LEU A 194 -5.78 9.78 -31.08
N GLN A 195 -6.05 10.44 -29.95
CA GLN A 195 -5.09 10.70 -28.89
C GLN A 195 -5.65 10.18 -27.56
N VAL A 196 -4.83 9.42 -26.82
CA VAL A 196 -5.24 8.88 -25.52
C VAL A 196 -4.18 9.22 -24.48
N ASN A 197 -4.59 9.93 -23.44
CA ASN A 197 -3.75 10.23 -22.29
C ASN A 197 -3.98 9.20 -21.18
N TYR A 198 -2.91 8.56 -20.73
CA TYR A 198 -2.97 7.45 -19.78
C TYR A 198 -2.71 7.96 -18.36
N VAL A 199 -3.56 7.56 -17.42
CA VAL A 199 -3.43 7.95 -16.00
C VAL A 199 -3.56 6.72 -15.11
N ASN A 200 -2.47 6.39 -14.40
CA ASN A 200 -2.45 5.30 -13.44
C ASN A 200 -3.13 5.71 -12.12
N MET A 201 -4.30 5.16 -11.81
CA MET A 201 -5.05 5.43 -10.57
C MET A 201 -4.44 4.79 -9.31
N SER A 202 -3.53 3.84 -9.46
CA SER A 202 -2.79 3.25 -8.33
C SER A 202 -1.63 4.11 -7.88
N ALA A 203 -1.13 5.00 -8.74
CA ALA A 203 -0.19 6.04 -8.32
C ALA A 203 -0.96 7.03 -7.44
N LEU A 204 -0.53 7.15 -6.18
CA LEU A 204 -1.22 7.98 -5.21
C LEU A 204 -1.38 9.43 -5.74
N ASP A 205 -0.37 9.96 -6.43
CA ASP A 205 -0.36 11.35 -6.93
C ASP A 205 -1.48 11.64 -7.94
N ASN A 206 -2.02 10.59 -8.56
CA ASN A 206 -3.10 10.69 -9.53
C ASN A 206 -4.49 10.55 -8.90
N VAL A 207 -4.60 10.17 -7.62
CA VAL A 207 -5.88 9.99 -6.94
C VAL A 207 -6.69 11.30 -6.87
N PRO A 208 -6.12 12.47 -6.51
CA PRO A 208 -6.85 13.73 -6.51
C PRO A 208 -7.35 14.13 -7.90
N LEU A 209 -6.51 13.92 -8.92
CA LEU A 209 -6.87 14.15 -10.32
C LEU A 209 -8.04 13.25 -10.75
N ALA A 210 -8.00 11.96 -10.41
CA ALA A 210 -9.09 11.02 -10.72
C ALA A 210 -10.41 11.44 -10.06
N HIS A 211 -10.38 11.86 -8.79
CA HIS A 211 -11.56 12.38 -8.10
C HIS A 211 -12.11 13.65 -8.75
N TRP A 212 -11.24 14.58 -9.16
CA TRP A 212 -11.67 15.77 -9.90
C TRP A 212 -12.41 15.38 -11.18
N PHE A 213 -11.89 14.42 -11.96
CA PHE A 213 -12.58 13.90 -13.15
C PHE A 213 -13.93 13.27 -12.80
N PHE A 214 -14.02 12.46 -11.74
CA PHE A 214 -15.29 11.87 -11.33
C PHE A 214 -16.33 12.92 -10.96
N ASP A 215 -15.93 13.99 -10.27
CA ASP A 215 -16.81 15.07 -9.88
C ASP A 215 -17.27 15.91 -11.08
N GLN A 216 -16.36 16.28 -11.98
CA GLN A 216 -16.70 17.07 -13.18
C GLN A 216 -17.67 16.35 -14.10
N TYR A 217 -17.48 15.04 -14.29
CA TYR A 217 -18.31 14.22 -15.17
C TYR A 217 -19.52 13.59 -14.45
N GLY A 218 -19.71 13.89 -13.15
CA GLY A 218 -20.84 13.41 -12.37
C GLY A 218 -20.91 11.89 -12.25
N VAL A 219 -19.75 11.22 -12.16
CA VAL A 219 -19.65 9.76 -12.10
C VAL A 219 -20.18 9.26 -10.75
N PRO A 220 -21.22 8.39 -10.74
CA PRO A 220 -21.77 7.82 -9.50
C PRO A 220 -20.71 7.11 -8.65
N GLU A 221 -20.79 7.20 -7.33
CA GLU A 221 -19.79 6.61 -6.41
C GLU A 221 -19.57 5.10 -6.64
N ASP A 222 -20.62 4.35 -7.00
CA ASP A 222 -20.53 2.91 -7.31
C ASP A 222 -19.76 2.62 -8.61
N ARG A 223 -19.63 3.65 -9.46
CA ARG A 223 -18.96 3.66 -10.77
C ARG A 223 -17.60 4.38 -10.77
N GLN A 224 -17.11 4.84 -9.63
CA GLN A 224 -15.77 5.45 -9.53
C GLN A 224 -14.68 4.38 -9.46
N LYS A 225 -14.53 3.62 -10.55
CA LYS A 225 -13.59 2.49 -10.67
C LYS A 225 -13.01 2.41 -12.08
N ALA A 226 -11.74 2.01 -12.17
CA ALA A 226 -11.09 1.68 -13.44
C ALA A 226 -11.62 0.35 -14.02
N PRO A 227 -11.56 0.15 -15.36
CA PRO A 227 -11.16 1.13 -16.37
C PRO A 227 -12.25 2.17 -16.64
N VAL A 228 -11.86 3.43 -16.79
CA VAL A 228 -12.77 4.53 -17.15
C VAL A 228 -12.08 5.47 -18.12
N LEU A 229 -12.85 5.97 -19.08
CA LEU A 229 -12.33 6.70 -20.23
C LEU A 229 -13.18 7.95 -20.43
N PHE A 230 -12.57 9.13 -20.23
CA PHE A 230 -13.23 10.44 -20.34
C PHE A 230 -12.96 11.06 -21.71
N TYR A 231 -13.92 11.81 -22.23
CA TYR A 231 -13.82 12.63 -23.43
C TYR A 231 -14.64 13.92 -23.21
N GLN A 232 -14.47 14.93 -24.06
CA GLN A 232 -15.04 16.27 -23.85
C GLN A 232 -16.51 16.28 -23.38
N ASN A 233 -17.35 15.42 -23.97
CA ASN A 233 -18.80 15.43 -23.73
C ASN A 233 -19.30 14.27 -22.84
N GLY A 234 -18.42 13.45 -22.26
CA GLY A 234 -18.86 12.34 -21.42
C GLY A 234 -17.77 11.37 -20.98
N TYR A 235 -18.20 10.19 -20.52
CA TYR A 235 -17.30 9.13 -20.09
C TYR A 235 -17.85 7.74 -20.45
N LEU A 236 -16.96 6.77 -20.57
CA LEU A 236 -17.25 5.34 -20.76
C LEU A 236 -16.63 4.56 -19.60
N GLN A 237 -17.32 3.56 -19.09
CA GLN A 237 -16.86 2.82 -17.92
C GLN A 237 -16.91 1.31 -18.12
N GLY A 238 -15.78 0.65 -17.87
CA GLY A 238 -15.63 -0.79 -18.02
C GLY A 238 -15.30 -1.20 -19.45
N TYR A 239 -14.76 -2.41 -19.60
CA TYR A 239 -14.30 -2.92 -20.89
C TYR A 239 -15.41 -2.98 -21.95
N GLU A 240 -16.58 -3.51 -21.60
CA GLU A 240 -17.69 -3.70 -22.55
C GLU A 240 -18.22 -2.36 -23.11
N ASP A 241 -18.37 -1.35 -22.25
CA ASP A 241 -18.88 -0.03 -22.62
C ASP A 241 -17.89 0.71 -23.53
N ILE A 242 -16.60 0.65 -23.19
CA ILE A 242 -15.52 1.27 -23.98
C ILE A 242 -15.48 0.68 -25.39
N VAL A 243 -15.43 -0.65 -25.51
CA VAL A 243 -15.33 -1.32 -26.82
C VAL A 243 -16.59 -1.09 -27.67
N ALA A 244 -17.76 -1.06 -27.05
CA ALA A 244 -19.02 -0.91 -27.77
C ALA A 244 -19.25 0.52 -28.31
N ASN A 245 -18.83 1.54 -27.56
CA ASN A 245 -19.25 2.92 -27.81
C ASN A 245 -18.14 3.83 -28.31
N MET A 246 -16.87 3.57 -27.98
CA MET A 246 -15.75 4.44 -28.36
C MET A 246 -15.65 4.72 -29.87
N PRO A 247 -15.79 3.74 -30.79
CA PRO A 247 -15.73 4.02 -32.22
C PRO A 247 -16.82 4.98 -32.70
N ASN A 248 -18.04 4.84 -32.17
CA ASN A 248 -19.16 5.70 -32.55
C ASN A 248 -18.98 7.13 -32.05
N ILE A 249 -18.43 7.30 -30.85
CA ILE A 249 -18.09 8.61 -30.27
C ILE A 249 -17.00 9.32 -31.10
N ILE A 250 -16.02 8.56 -31.60
CA ILE A 250 -14.99 9.09 -32.50
C ILE A 250 -15.63 9.53 -33.82
N MET A 251 -16.39 8.66 -34.49
CA MET A 251 -16.97 8.93 -35.81
C MET A 251 -17.97 10.09 -35.82
N SER A 252 -18.73 10.24 -34.73
CA SER A 252 -19.70 11.35 -34.53
C SER A 252 -19.03 12.70 -34.22
N GLY A 253 -17.74 12.69 -33.85
CA GLY A 253 -16.99 13.88 -33.46
C GLY A 253 -17.26 14.36 -32.03
N GLU A 254 -17.89 13.55 -31.19
CA GLU A 254 -18.20 13.90 -29.79
C GLU A 254 -16.96 14.00 -28.90
N ALA A 255 -15.83 13.42 -29.31
CA ALA A 255 -14.54 13.51 -28.63
C ALA A 255 -13.62 14.64 -29.13
N LEU A 256 -14.11 15.50 -30.03
CA LEU A 256 -13.37 16.66 -30.54
C LEU A 256 -13.46 17.87 -29.60
N ASN A 257 -12.63 18.88 -29.85
CA ASN A 257 -12.62 20.15 -29.12
C ASN A 257 -12.42 19.96 -27.60
N TRP A 258 -11.41 19.19 -27.23
CA TRP A 258 -11.00 19.07 -25.82
C TRP A 258 -10.72 20.45 -25.22
N GLU A 259 -11.40 20.77 -24.12
CA GLU A 259 -11.13 21.98 -23.34
C GLU A 259 -10.09 21.67 -22.26
N ASP A 260 -9.11 22.55 -22.15
CA ASP A 260 -8.08 22.45 -21.12
C ASP A 260 -8.72 22.31 -19.73
N ILE A 261 -8.25 21.32 -18.97
CA ILE A 261 -8.77 21.11 -17.62
C ILE A 261 -8.36 22.28 -16.70
N ASP A 262 -9.31 22.75 -15.90
CA ASP A 262 -9.06 23.77 -14.87
C ASP A 262 -8.57 23.18 -13.54
N TYR A 263 -8.20 21.89 -13.56
CA TYR A 263 -7.56 21.21 -12.45
C TYR A 263 -6.25 21.93 -12.12
N VAL A 264 -6.32 22.73 -11.08
CA VAL A 264 -5.14 23.20 -10.36
C VAL A 264 -4.88 22.11 -9.34
N PRO A 265 -3.76 21.38 -9.43
CA PRO A 265 -3.38 20.54 -8.33
C PRO A 265 -3.28 21.45 -7.13
N GLU A 266 -4.10 21.15 -6.14
CA GLU A 266 -3.89 21.72 -4.83
C GLU A 266 -2.47 21.31 -4.45
N SER A 267 -1.54 22.26 -4.54
CA SER A 267 -0.30 22.16 -3.78
C SER A 267 -0.72 21.98 -2.33
N GLN A 268 -0.80 20.73 -1.87
CA GLN A 268 -0.95 20.37 -0.47
C GLN A 268 -2.18 20.96 0.26
N ALA A 269 -3.34 21.14 -0.39
CA ALA A 269 -4.52 21.74 0.26
C ALA A 269 -5.71 20.80 0.52
N GLY A 270 -5.48 19.49 0.52
CA GLY A 270 -6.05 18.65 1.56
C GLY A 270 -5.37 18.92 2.90
N SER A 271 -5.29 20.19 3.36
CA SER A 271 -4.93 20.45 4.75
C SER A 271 -5.89 19.59 5.57
N PHE A 272 -5.37 18.76 6.49
CA PHE A 272 -6.21 17.98 7.39
C PHE A 272 -7.37 18.87 7.83
N GLY A 273 -8.58 18.53 7.35
CA GLY A 273 -9.75 19.30 7.70
C GLY A 273 -9.96 19.18 9.20
N TRP A 274 -10.73 20.08 9.80
CA TRP A 274 -11.11 19.93 11.20
C TRP A 274 -11.68 18.53 11.49
N ASN A 275 -12.41 17.96 10.52
CA ASN A 275 -12.96 16.61 10.60
C ASN A 275 -11.88 15.51 10.57
N ASP A 276 -10.81 15.68 9.80
CA ASP A 276 -9.70 14.72 9.73
C ASP A 276 -8.89 14.74 11.03
N TRP A 277 -8.57 15.93 11.55
CA TRP A 277 -7.96 16.08 12.87
C TRP A 277 -8.83 15.50 13.97
N ALA A 278 -10.14 15.78 13.95
CA ALA A 278 -11.09 15.24 14.91
C ALA A 278 -11.16 13.71 14.82
N PHE A 279 -11.20 13.16 13.61
CA PHE A 279 -11.19 11.72 13.38
C PHE A 279 -9.93 11.09 13.97
N LEU A 280 -8.74 11.61 13.68
CA LEU A 280 -7.47 11.12 14.23
C LEU A 280 -7.40 11.18 15.75
N VAL A 281 -7.89 12.26 16.35
CA VAL A 281 -7.92 12.38 17.82
C VAL A 281 -8.89 11.36 18.40
N VAL A 282 -10.08 11.18 17.81
CA VAL A 282 -11.09 10.23 18.29
C VAL A 282 -10.61 8.79 18.14
N THR A 283 -10.07 8.41 16.97
CA THR A 283 -9.57 7.05 16.72
C THR A 283 -8.31 6.76 17.52
N GLY A 284 -7.40 7.72 17.65
CA GLY A 284 -6.23 7.64 18.52
C GLY A 284 -6.63 7.40 19.98
N PHE A 285 -7.54 8.23 20.50
CA PHE A 285 -8.08 8.07 21.86
C PHE A 285 -8.78 6.73 22.07
N ALA A 286 -9.59 6.29 21.10
CA ALA A 286 -10.25 4.99 21.13
C ALA A 286 -9.24 3.83 21.16
N ASN A 287 -8.15 3.92 20.39
CA ASN A 287 -7.09 2.92 20.38
C ASN A 287 -6.27 2.93 21.69
N GLY A 288 -6.09 4.11 22.30
CA GLY A 288 -5.50 4.25 23.63
C GLY A 288 -6.31 3.56 24.73
N LEU A 289 -7.62 3.46 24.57
CA LEU A 289 -8.52 2.73 25.47
C LEU A 289 -8.61 1.23 25.19
N SER A 290 -7.68 0.69 24.39
CA SER A 290 -7.70 -0.73 24.06
C SER A 290 -7.61 -1.62 25.33
N PRO A 291 -8.37 -2.73 25.38
CA PRO A 291 -8.31 -3.66 26.51
C PRO A 291 -6.92 -4.24 26.77
N CYS A 292 -6.08 -4.33 25.74
CA CYS A 292 -4.71 -4.84 25.82
C CYS A 292 -3.78 -3.85 26.54
N GLY A 293 -3.75 -2.60 26.08
CA GLY A 293 -2.91 -1.54 26.67
C GLY A 293 -3.26 -1.24 28.11
N ILE A 294 -4.56 -1.14 28.43
CA ILE A 294 -5.02 -0.92 29.80
C ILE A 294 -4.63 -2.08 30.72
N SER A 295 -4.82 -3.34 30.30
CA SER A 295 -4.47 -4.51 31.12
C SER A 295 -2.99 -4.54 31.48
N LEU A 296 -2.12 -4.11 30.58
CA LEU A 296 -0.68 -4.11 30.76
C LEU A 296 -0.22 -2.96 31.68
N LEU A 297 -0.80 -1.77 31.50
CA LEU A 297 -0.57 -0.62 32.37
C LEU A 297 -1.04 -0.88 33.81
N LEU A 298 -2.20 -1.52 33.98
CA LEU A 298 -2.71 -1.94 35.28
C LEU A 298 -1.80 -2.96 35.96
N LEU A 299 -1.24 -3.90 35.20
CA LEU A 299 -0.28 -4.88 35.71
C LEU A 299 1.00 -4.19 36.19
N LEU A 300 1.52 -3.24 35.40
CA LEU A 300 2.65 -2.41 35.80
C LEU A 300 2.37 -1.69 37.12
N PHE A 301 1.23 -1.01 37.25
CA PHE A 301 0.88 -0.31 38.48
C PHE A 301 0.73 -1.23 39.69
N SER A 302 0.11 -2.41 39.53
CA SER A 302 -0.02 -3.39 40.59
C SER A 302 1.34 -3.81 41.15
N LEU A 303 2.35 -3.98 40.29
CA LEU A 303 3.70 -4.37 40.69
C LEU A 303 4.52 -3.20 41.27
N LEU A 304 4.31 -1.97 40.75
CA LEU A 304 4.98 -0.77 41.27
C LEU A 304 4.47 -0.37 42.66
N LEU A 305 3.17 -0.50 42.90
CA LEU A 305 2.55 -0.30 44.22
C LEU A 305 3.10 -1.29 45.25
N ALA A 306 3.22 -2.57 44.89
CA ALA A 306 3.78 -3.60 45.77
C ALA A 306 5.25 -3.33 46.16
N LYS A 307 5.98 -2.56 45.35
CA LYS A 307 7.40 -2.24 45.54
C LYS A 307 7.67 -0.84 46.09
N ASN A 308 6.65 -0.04 46.43
CA ASN A 308 6.79 1.38 46.82
C ASN A 308 7.62 2.21 45.82
N ALA A 309 7.59 1.85 44.55
CA ALA A 309 8.34 2.55 43.52
C ALA A 309 7.58 3.80 43.05
N ASN A 310 8.29 4.76 42.46
CA ASN A 310 7.65 5.99 41.96
C ASN A 310 6.81 5.69 40.71
N ILE A 311 5.51 5.49 40.92
CA ILE A 311 4.50 5.15 39.90
C ILE A 311 4.47 6.17 38.77
N LEU A 312 4.59 7.47 39.10
CA LEU A 312 4.54 8.53 38.10
C LEU A 312 5.76 8.47 37.18
N LYS A 313 6.96 8.34 37.75
CA LYS A 313 8.21 8.28 36.97
C LYS A 313 8.22 7.05 36.06
N LEU A 314 7.94 5.87 36.62
CA LEU A 314 8.02 4.59 35.90
C LEU A 314 6.87 4.41 34.90
N GLY A 315 5.66 4.89 35.24
CA GLY A 315 4.52 4.91 34.32
C GLY A 315 4.76 5.84 33.14
N LEU A 316 5.32 7.04 33.36
CA LEU A 316 5.68 7.95 32.28
C LEU A 316 6.78 7.35 31.39
N THR A 317 7.81 6.73 31.97
CA THR A 317 8.85 6.01 31.22
C THR A 317 8.26 4.91 30.32
N PHE A 318 7.29 4.15 30.83
CA PHE A 318 6.61 3.12 30.06
C PHE A 318 5.79 3.70 28.90
N ILE A 319 5.06 4.79 29.12
CA ILE A 319 4.29 5.49 28.07
C ILE A 319 5.23 6.06 27.00
N THR A 320 6.36 6.63 27.38
CA THR A 320 7.37 7.15 26.43
C THR A 320 7.96 6.02 25.58
N ALA A 321 8.32 4.88 26.19
CA ALA A 321 8.80 3.72 25.45
C ALA A 321 7.76 3.22 24.43
N ARG A 322 6.49 3.16 24.85
CA ARG A 322 5.37 2.80 23.97
C ARG A 322 5.23 3.78 22.81
N PHE A 323 5.16 5.08 23.08
CA PHE A 323 5.02 6.11 22.05
C PHE A 323 6.12 5.99 20.99
N LEU A 324 7.38 5.86 21.42
CA LEU A 324 8.52 5.70 20.50
C LEU A 324 8.46 4.39 19.70
N THR A 325 8.02 3.30 20.33
CA THR A 325 7.90 2.01 19.65
C THR A 325 6.84 2.07 18.55
N PHE A 326 5.67 2.65 18.83
CA PHE A 326 4.63 2.81 17.82
C PHE A 326 5.06 3.81 16.74
N LEU A 327 5.70 4.92 17.09
CA LEU A 327 6.26 5.86 16.11
C LEU A 327 7.17 5.14 15.11
N LEU A 328 8.15 4.36 15.61
CA LEU A 328 9.09 3.60 14.79
C LEU A 328 8.41 2.47 14.00
N LEU A 329 7.43 1.81 14.60
CA LEU A 329 6.68 0.75 13.93
C LEU A 329 5.81 1.33 12.79
N GLY A 330 5.23 2.52 12.96
CA GLY A 330 4.49 3.19 11.89
C GLY A 330 5.37 3.69 10.75
N THR A 331 6.56 4.23 11.04
CA THR A 331 7.52 4.62 9.98
C THR A 331 7.93 3.41 9.14
N VAL A 332 8.22 2.27 9.79
CA VAL A 332 8.60 1.03 9.11
C VAL A 332 7.43 0.43 8.33
N LEU A 333 6.23 0.42 8.90
CA LEU A 333 5.05 -0.08 8.18
C LEU A 333 4.76 0.76 6.95
N TYR A 334 4.82 2.09 7.04
CA TYR A 334 4.60 2.95 5.89
C TYR A 334 5.60 2.64 4.77
N SER A 335 6.91 2.63 5.08
CA SER A 335 7.94 2.39 4.06
C SER A 335 7.85 0.99 3.44
N ALA A 336 7.40 0.00 4.22
CA ALA A 336 7.11 -1.33 3.71
C ALA A 336 5.92 -1.32 2.74
N PHE A 337 4.87 -0.53 3.01
CA PHE A 337 3.69 -0.45 2.13
C PHE A 337 4.01 0.13 0.75
N GLU A 338 4.85 1.16 0.68
CA GLU A 338 5.28 1.81 -0.57
C GLU A 338 6.08 0.84 -1.48
N GLN A 339 6.94 0.02 -0.88
CA GLN A 339 7.73 -1.00 -1.60
C GLN A 339 6.88 -2.21 -2.01
N ILE A 340 5.88 -2.54 -1.20
CA ILE A 340 4.94 -3.63 -1.47
C ILE A 340 4.07 -3.29 -2.70
N SER A 341 3.64 -2.03 -2.90
CA SER A 341 2.89 -1.66 -4.12
C SER A 341 3.67 -1.85 -5.42
N ALA A 342 5.00 -1.74 -5.41
CA ALA A 342 5.84 -1.87 -6.61
C ALA A 342 6.08 -3.31 -7.08
N ILE A 343 5.95 -4.31 -6.18
CA ILE A 343 6.33 -5.72 -6.45
C ILE A 343 5.10 -6.60 -6.77
N LEU A 344 3.87 -6.08 -6.58
CA LEU A 344 2.65 -6.88 -6.48
C LEU A 344 1.78 -6.95 -7.74
N SER A 345 2.32 -6.83 -8.96
CA SER A 345 1.49 -6.96 -10.17
C SER A 345 0.89 -8.37 -10.41
N PRO A 346 1.52 -9.50 -9.99
CA PRO A 346 0.85 -10.82 -10.01
C PRO A 346 0.38 -11.29 -8.62
N VAL A 347 0.93 -10.70 -7.55
CA VAL A 347 0.69 -11.13 -6.15
C VAL A 347 -0.51 -10.39 -5.54
N GLY A 348 -0.98 -9.30 -6.16
CA GLY A 348 -2.02 -8.41 -5.62
C GLY A 348 -3.31 -9.14 -5.25
N LYS A 349 -3.83 -9.97 -6.16
CA LYS A 349 -5.03 -10.79 -5.90
C LYS A 349 -4.79 -11.81 -4.79
N ALA A 350 -3.63 -12.49 -4.77
CA ALA A 350 -3.30 -13.46 -3.73
C ALA A 350 -3.17 -12.82 -2.34
N LEU A 351 -2.56 -11.63 -2.27
CA LEU A 351 -2.43 -10.86 -1.04
C LEU A 351 -3.79 -10.28 -0.59
N GLN A 352 -4.62 -9.79 -1.51
CA GLN A 352 -5.94 -9.27 -1.20
C GLN A 352 -6.88 -10.39 -0.72
N ILE A 353 -6.81 -11.58 -1.32
CA ILE A 353 -7.48 -12.79 -0.83
C ILE A 353 -6.94 -13.18 0.55
N LEU A 354 -5.62 -13.12 0.77
CA LEU A 354 -5.02 -13.38 2.08
C LEU A 354 -5.54 -12.41 3.14
N ILE A 355 -5.62 -11.10 2.83
CA ILE A 355 -6.16 -10.07 3.73
C ILE A 355 -7.65 -10.30 4.01
N ALA A 356 -8.44 -10.64 2.99
CA ALA A 356 -9.86 -10.97 3.17
C ALA A 356 -10.04 -12.23 4.04
N VAL A 357 -9.27 -13.29 3.80
CA VAL A 357 -9.27 -14.52 4.61
C VAL A 357 -8.85 -14.22 6.05
N LEU A 358 -7.83 -13.39 6.27
CA LEU A 358 -7.40 -12.94 7.60
C LEU A 358 -8.48 -12.11 8.29
N ALA A 359 -9.17 -11.22 7.58
CA ALA A 359 -10.27 -10.43 8.13
C ALA A 359 -11.45 -11.31 8.55
N VAL A 360 -11.84 -12.30 7.73
CA VAL A 360 -12.86 -13.31 8.09
C VAL A 360 -12.43 -14.13 9.30
N PHE A 361 -11.18 -14.58 9.33
CA PHE A 361 -10.61 -15.32 10.46
C PHE A 361 -10.67 -14.48 11.76
N PHE A 362 -10.32 -13.20 11.70
CA PHE A 362 -10.43 -12.27 12.82
C PHE A 362 -11.88 -11.97 13.23
N ALA A 363 -12.82 -11.88 12.29
CA ALA A 363 -14.24 -11.75 12.59
C ALA A 363 -14.75 -12.97 13.37
N ILE A 364 -14.47 -14.18 12.88
CA ILE A 364 -14.86 -15.45 13.53
C ILE A 364 -14.33 -15.50 14.97
N LEU A 365 -13.06 -15.17 15.17
CA LEU A 365 -12.47 -15.19 16.50
C LEU A 365 -13.08 -14.13 17.45
N ASN A 366 -13.41 -12.93 16.95
CA ASN A 366 -14.11 -11.92 17.77
C ASN A 366 -15.54 -12.34 18.13
N PHE A 367 -16.26 -13.03 17.25
CA PHE A 367 -17.57 -13.61 17.57
C PHE A 367 -17.46 -14.76 18.59
N MET A 368 -16.48 -15.66 18.46
CA MET A 368 -16.23 -16.70 19.46
C MET A 368 -15.93 -16.10 20.84
N ASP A 369 -15.15 -15.02 20.87
CA ASP A 369 -14.83 -14.27 22.07
C ASP A 369 -16.03 -13.55 22.69
N TYR A 370 -16.94 -13.03 21.86
CA TYR A 370 -18.20 -12.47 22.33
C TYR A 370 -19.02 -13.51 23.11
N PHE A 371 -19.18 -14.72 22.56
CA PHE A 371 -19.92 -15.80 23.23
C PHE A 371 -19.22 -16.29 24.50
N ALA A 372 -17.88 -16.37 24.51
CA ALA A 372 -17.10 -16.72 25.69
C ALA A 372 -17.18 -15.64 26.79
N ALA A 373 -17.08 -14.36 26.42
CA ALA A 373 -17.19 -13.23 27.33
C ALA A 373 -18.61 -13.08 27.91
N ARG A 374 -19.66 -13.38 27.12
CA ARG A 374 -21.06 -13.36 27.57
C ARG A 374 -21.39 -14.48 28.57
N LYS A 375 -20.68 -15.61 28.51
CA LYS A 375 -20.81 -16.73 29.47
C LYS A 375 -19.97 -16.55 30.73
N ASN A 376 -19.33 -15.39 30.94
CA ASN A 376 -18.34 -15.13 31.99
C ASN A 376 -17.14 -16.10 31.98
N GLU A 377 -16.93 -16.83 30.88
CA GLU A 377 -15.80 -17.75 30.70
C GLU A 377 -14.59 -16.99 30.15
N TYR A 378 -14.15 -15.97 30.89
CA TYR A 378 -13.07 -15.08 30.47
C TYR A 378 -11.72 -15.79 30.19
N GLY A 379 -11.56 -17.02 30.66
CA GLY A 379 -10.40 -17.88 30.38
C GLY A 379 -10.42 -18.58 29.01
N LYS A 380 -11.54 -18.55 28.27
CA LYS A 380 -11.68 -19.17 26.93
C LYS A 380 -11.68 -18.15 25.78
N ILE A 381 -11.50 -16.87 26.09
CA ILE A 381 -11.39 -15.77 25.12
C ILE A 381 -10.07 -15.94 24.35
N ARG A 382 -10.15 -16.28 23.06
CA ARG A 382 -9.04 -16.62 22.16
C ARG A 382 -8.40 -15.38 21.52
N PHE A 383 -9.14 -14.28 21.36
CA PHE A 383 -8.68 -12.97 20.90
C PHE A 383 -8.32 -12.05 22.07
N GLN A 384 -7.75 -12.66 23.11
CA GLN A 384 -6.85 -12.01 24.03
C GLN A 384 -5.49 -12.64 23.84
N LEU A 385 -4.44 -11.83 24.03
CA LEU A 385 -3.05 -12.26 24.02
C LEU A 385 -2.94 -13.70 24.58
N PRO A 386 -2.40 -14.67 23.81
CA PRO A 386 -2.48 -16.09 24.19
C PRO A 386 -2.00 -16.28 25.63
N PRO A 387 -2.59 -17.17 26.43
CA PRO A 387 -2.30 -17.28 27.87
C PRO A 387 -0.80 -17.44 28.15
N LYS A 388 -0.05 -18.05 27.23
CA LYS A 388 1.42 -18.15 27.24
C LYS A 388 2.12 -16.80 27.06
N LEU A 389 1.63 -15.94 26.16
CA LEU A 389 2.19 -14.61 25.93
C LEU A 389 1.80 -13.66 27.08
N ARG A 390 0.60 -13.80 27.66
CA ARG A 390 0.19 -13.06 28.86
C ARG A 390 1.01 -13.46 30.09
N ALA A 391 1.30 -14.75 30.24
CA ALA A 391 2.21 -15.26 31.27
C ALA A 391 3.63 -14.75 31.01
N PHE A 392 4.12 -14.81 29.77
CA PHE A 392 5.41 -14.24 29.39
C PHE A 392 5.52 -12.75 29.71
N GLN A 393 4.52 -11.93 29.34
CA GLN A 393 4.53 -10.50 29.63
C GLN A 393 4.56 -10.21 31.13
N ARG A 394 3.79 -10.99 31.92
CA ARG A 394 3.81 -10.89 33.39
C ARG A 394 5.16 -11.29 33.96
N ASP A 395 5.66 -12.46 33.61
CA ASP A 395 6.93 -12.98 34.09
C ASP A 395 8.09 -12.06 33.67
N TYR A 396 8.06 -11.54 32.45
CA TYR A 396 9.05 -10.60 31.93
C TYR A 396 9.01 -9.28 32.69
N LEU A 397 7.83 -8.71 32.92
CA LEU A 397 7.68 -7.46 33.67
C LEU A 397 8.04 -7.62 35.14
N GLU A 398 7.63 -8.71 35.79
CA GLU A 398 7.99 -9.05 37.16
C GLU A 398 9.50 -9.24 37.32
N ASN A 399 10.14 -10.01 36.43
CA ASN A 399 11.59 -10.19 36.43
C ASN A 399 12.33 -8.87 36.17
N THR A 400 11.85 -8.05 35.25
CA THR A 400 12.43 -6.73 34.95
C THR A 400 12.38 -5.80 36.17
N LEU A 401 11.26 -5.81 36.91
CA LEU A 401 11.09 -5.02 38.13
C LEU A 401 11.83 -5.59 39.34
N ASN A 402 12.11 -6.90 39.35
CA ASN A 402 12.89 -7.57 40.40
C ASN A 402 14.40 -7.38 40.20
N CYS A 403 14.89 -7.42 38.96
CA CYS A 403 16.31 -7.27 38.61
C CYS A 403 16.75 -5.80 38.44
N GLY A 404 15.81 -4.85 38.38
CA GLY A 404 16.07 -3.47 37.96
C GLY A 404 16.99 -2.65 38.88
N GLY A 405 17.05 -2.93 40.19
CA GLY A 405 17.97 -2.27 41.14
C GLY A 405 18.15 -0.76 40.92
N LYS A 406 19.39 -0.30 40.72
CA LYS A 406 19.75 1.11 40.43
C LYS A 406 19.36 1.59 39.02
N TYR A 407 19.10 0.67 38.09
CA TYR A 407 18.77 0.93 36.68
C TYR A 407 17.29 0.70 36.35
N LEU A 408 16.41 0.70 37.36
CA LEU A 408 14.99 0.37 37.24
C LEU A 408 14.24 1.18 36.15
N THR A 409 14.62 2.45 35.94
CA THR A 409 14.05 3.28 34.88
C THR A 409 14.40 2.75 33.49
N GLY A 410 15.66 2.36 33.27
CA GLY A 410 16.10 1.80 31.98
C GLY A 410 15.51 0.42 31.69
N THR A 411 15.40 -0.43 32.71
CA THR A 411 14.79 -1.77 32.53
C THR A 411 13.30 -1.68 32.21
N VAL A 412 12.57 -0.76 32.85
CA VAL A 412 11.15 -0.50 32.52
C VAL A 412 10.98 0.11 31.14
N PHE A 413 11.92 0.95 30.67
CA PHE A 413 11.88 1.46 29.30
C PHE A 413 12.00 0.34 28.27
N ILE A 414 13.00 -0.54 28.42
CA ILE A 414 13.19 -1.70 27.53
C ILE A 414 11.97 -2.63 27.59
N ALA A 415 11.43 -2.87 28.78
CA ALA A 415 10.20 -3.65 28.90
C ALA A 415 9.01 -2.97 28.23
N GLY A 416 8.92 -1.64 28.28
CA GLY A 416 7.92 -0.88 27.53
C GLY A 416 7.98 -1.16 26.03
N ILE A 417 9.18 -1.20 25.43
CA ILE A 417 9.38 -1.52 24.01
C ILE A 417 8.88 -2.94 23.70
N VAL A 418 9.43 -3.94 24.40
CA VAL A 418 9.13 -5.36 24.16
C VAL A 418 7.63 -5.63 24.31
N LEU A 419 7.00 -5.05 25.33
CA LEU A 419 5.59 -5.25 25.58
C LEU A 419 4.69 -4.51 24.57
N SER A 420 5.12 -3.34 24.07
CA SER A 420 4.38 -2.57 23.05
C SER A 420 4.36 -3.27 21.69
N VAL A 421 5.44 -3.96 21.31
CA VAL A 421 5.45 -4.83 20.12
C VAL A 421 4.40 -5.95 20.24
N GLY A 422 4.26 -6.54 21.44
CA GLY A 422 3.22 -7.53 21.69
C GLY A 422 1.80 -6.97 21.63
N GLU A 423 1.63 -5.70 22.01
CA GLU A 423 0.35 -5.00 21.95
C GLU A 423 -0.09 -4.64 20.52
N PHE A 424 0.87 -4.42 19.61
CA PHE A 424 0.60 -4.21 18.19
C PHE A 424 -0.25 -5.35 17.60
N LEU A 425 -0.12 -6.59 18.07
CA LEU A 425 -0.96 -7.71 17.60
C LEU A 425 -2.46 -7.53 17.91
N CYS A 426 -2.82 -6.77 18.94
CA CYS A 426 -4.20 -6.54 19.37
C CYS A 426 -4.74 -5.15 18.97
N THR A 427 -3.86 -4.17 18.81
CA THR A 427 -4.20 -2.76 18.50
C THR A 427 -3.78 -2.35 17.09
N GLY A 428 -3.00 -3.20 16.42
CA GLY A 428 -2.43 -2.99 15.10
C GLY A 428 -3.45 -2.81 14.01
N GLN A 429 -4.67 -3.36 14.17
CA GLN A 429 -5.73 -3.23 13.16
C GLN A 429 -6.27 -1.80 13.08
N LEU A 430 -6.62 -1.18 14.21
CA LEU A 430 -7.05 0.23 14.25
C LEU A 430 -5.89 1.17 13.92
N TYR A 431 -4.70 0.80 14.37
CA TYR A 431 -3.48 1.53 14.08
C TYR A 431 -3.14 1.56 12.59
N LEU A 432 -3.18 0.40 11.92
CA LEU A 432 -2.93 0.27 10.50
C LEU A 432 -4.03 0.94 9.67
N ALA A 433 -5.30 0.80 10.06
CA ALA A 433 -6.40 1.50 9.41
C ALA A 433 -6.24 3.02 9.47
N SER A 434 -5.73 3.55 10.59
CA SER A 434 -5.45 4.99 10.72
C SER A 434 -4.28 5.42 9.84
N ILE A 435 -3.23 4.60 9.71
CA ILE A 435 -2.11 4.87 8.79
C ILE A 435 -2.61 4.92 7.34
N ILE A 436 -3.39 3.92 6.92
CA ILE A 436 -3.97 3.88 5.56
C ILE A 436 -4.87 5.09 5.31
N TYR A 437 -5.69 5.50 6.29
CA TYR A 437 -6.51 6.70 6.17
C TYR A 437 -5.67 7.98 5.93
N MET A 438 -4.55 8.13 6.64
CA MET A 438 -3.64 9.27 6.44
C MET A 438 -2.95 9.21 5.06
N MET A 439 -2.59 8.01 4.59
CA MET A 439 -2.01 7.79 3.26
C MET A 439 -2.98 8.10 2.13
N GLN A 440 -4.28 7.80 2.31
CA GLN A 440 -5.30 8.14 1.33
C GLN A 440 -5.53 9.65 1.22
N ARG A 441 -5.14 10.44 2.23
CA ARG A 441 -5.32 11.89 2.26
C ARG A 441 -4.12 12.66 1.74
N GLN A 442 -2.92 12.08 1.82
CA GLN A 442 -1.70 12.74 1.41
C GLN A 442 -0.68 11.72 0.91
N THR A 443 -0.16 11.96 -0.29
CA THR A 443 0.66 11.05 -1.08
C THR A 443 2.12 10.93 -0.64
N ALA A 444 2.65 11.97 0.00
CA ALA A 444 4.04 12.04 0.44
C ALA A 444 4.17 12.12 1.97
N TRP A 445 5.32 11.65 2.50
CA TRP A 445 5.77 11.96 3.87
C TRP A 445 6.12 13.43 4.00
N ASP A 446 5.10 14.26 4.00
CA ASP A 446 5.24 15.66 4.34
C ASP A 446 5.20 15.85 5.87
N MET A 447 5.70 16.98 6.34
CA MET A 447 5.68 17.37 7.76
C MET A 447 4.28 17.34 8.35
N THR A 448 3.25 17.56 7.53
CA THR A 448 1.84 17.48 7.91
C THR A 448 1.41 16.06 8.29
N VAL A 449 1.75 15.05 7.48
CA VAL A 449 1.47 13.63 7.78
C VAL A 449 2.22 13.18 9.03
N PHE A 450 3.48 13.60 9.15
CA PHE A 450 4.27 13.31 10.36
C PHE A 450 3.62 13.92 11.61
N LEU A 451 3.15 15.17 11.54
CA LEU A 451 2.47 15.83 12.64
C LEU A 451 1.12 15.17 12.96
N ALA A 452 0.34 14.80 11.95
CA ALA A 452 -0.91 14.06 12.09
C ALA A 452 -0.70 12.72 12.80
N PHE A 453 0.34 11.99 12.40
CA PHE A 453 0.75 10.74 13.02
C PHE A 453 1.18 10.93 14.48
N VAL A 454 1.96 11.98 14.78
CA VAL A 454 2.33 12.35 16.15
C VAL A 454 1.08 12.70 16.98
N VAL A 455 0.14 13.48 16.44
CA VAL A 455 -1.10 13.85 17.13
C VAL A 455 -1.95 12.62 17.44
N TYR A 456 -2.08 11.70 16.49
CA TYR A 456 -2.76 10.42 16.70
C TYR A 456 -2.09 9.61 17.83
N LEU A 457 -0.76 9.51 17.85
CA LEU A 457 -0.02 8.80 18.91
C LEU A 457 -0.10 9.49 20.27
N LEU A 458 -0.15 10.82 20.30
CA LEU A 458 -0.40 11.60 21.51
C LEU A 458 -1.82 11.36 22.04
N ALA A 459 -2.82 11.37 21.16
CA ALA A 459 -4.21 11.04 21.51
C ALA A 459 -4.32 9.61 22.04
N MET A 460 -3.59 8.66 21.45
CA MET A 460 -3.49 7.26 21.93
C MET A 460 -2.80 7.15 23.29
N SER A 461 -1.86 8.04 23.60
CA SER A 461 -1.14 8.05 24.88
C SER A 461 -1.92 8.73 26.01
N LEU A 462 -2.88 9.60 25.67
CA LEU A 462 -3.64 10.43 26.61
C LEU A 462 -4.43 9.61 27.64
N PRO A 463 -5.22 8.57 27.28
CA PRO A 463 -5.91 7.73 28.26
C PRO A 463 -4.97 7.08 29.27
N LEU A 464 -3.81 6.59 28.82
CA LEU A 464 -2.82 5.95 29.69
C LEU A 464 -2.16 6.95 30.63
N LEU A 465 -1.91 8.17 30.15
CA LEU A 465 -1.34 9.25 30.94
C LEU A 465 -2.32 9.66 32.05
N LEU A 466 -3.62 9.80 31.72
CA LEU A 466 -4.69 10.03 32.70
C LEU A 466 -4.75 8.91 33.75
N LEU A 467 -4.70 7.64 33.33
CA LEU A 467 -4.67 6.50 34.25
C LEU A 467 -3.43 6.53 35.17
N THR A 468 -2.27 6.92 34.65
CA THR A 468 -1.02 7.05 35.44
C THR A 468 -1.14 8.15 36.51
N LEU A 469 -1.77 9.28 36.16
CA LEU A 469 -2.03 10.37 37.10
C LEU A 469 -3.04 9.97 38.18
N LEU A 470 -4.09 9.24 37.82
CA LEU A 470 -5.08 8.70 38.76
C LEU A 470 -4.47 7.65 39.70
N ALA A 471 -3.56 6.81 39.19
CA ALA A 471 -2.87 5.79 39.98
C ALA A 471 -2.03 6.37 41.12
N LYS A 472 -1.54 7.61 40.99
CA LYS A 472 -0.87 8.34 42.08
C LYS A 472 -1.75 8.48 43.34
N ARG A 473 -3.08 8.51 43.21
CA ARG A 473 -4.03 8.62 44.32
C ARG A 473 -4.45 7.28 44.93
N GLY A 474 -3.89 6.16 44.46
CA GLY A 474 -3.87 4.85 45.14
C GLY A 474 -5.18 4.04 45.18
N SER A 475 -6.37 4.63 45.11
CA SER A 475 -7.60 3.94 45.55
C SER A 475 -8.60 3.52 44.47
N GLN A 476 -8.60 4.07 43.25
CA GLN A 476 -9.70 3.86 42.29
C GLN A 476 -9.35 3.03 41.04
N VAL A 477 -8.08 2.66 40.87
CA VAL A 477 -7.58 1.99 39.64
C VAL A 477 -8.07 0.54 39.51
N LEU A 478 -8.30 -0.17 40.63
CA LEU A 478 -8.88 -1.51 40.61
C LEU A 478 -10.37 -1.51 40.22
N GLN A 479 -11.13 -0.46 40.57
CA GLN A 479 -12.56 -0.37 40.25
C GLN A 479 -12.81 -0.10 38.75
N LEU A 480 -11.91 0.66 38.09
CA LEU A 480 -11.96 0.86 36.64
C LEU A 480 -11.71 -0.43 35.83
N SER A 481 -10.87 -1.34 36.37
CA SER A 481 -10.60 -2.65 35.77
C SER A 481 -11.88 -3.50 35.67
N GLU A 482 -12.71 -3.50 36.71
CA GLU A 482 -13.96 -4.26 36.74
C GLU A 482 -15.04 -3.67 35.83
N MET A 483 -15.15 -2.33 35.80
CA MET A 483 -16.15 -1.64 34.98
C MET A 483 -15.90 -1.79 33.47
N THR A 484 -14.62 -1.79 33.05
CA THR A 484 -14.23 -2.01 31.65
C THR A 484 -14.38 -3.49 31.26
N ARG A 485 -14.14 -4.41 32.21
CA ARG A 485 -14.30 -5.86 32.02
C ARG A 485 -15.76 -6.28 31.80
N GLY A 486 -16.72 -5.55 32.37
CA GLY A 486 -18.15 -5.77 32.14
C GLY A 486 -18.63 -5.44 30.72
N LYS A 487 -17.95 -4.51 30.02
CA LYS A 487 -18.30 -4.09 28.64
C LYS A 487 -17.54 -4.84 27.55
N LEU A 488 -16.60 -5.71 27.93
CA LEU A 488 -15.80 -6.53 27.02
C LEU A 488 -16.61 -7.34 25.99
N PRO A 489 -17.78 -7.95 26.33
CA PRO A 489 -18.59 -8.64 25.33
C PRO A 489 -19.05 -7.70 24.22
N TRP A 490 -19.57 -6.51 24.57
CA TRP A 490 -20.06 -5.54 23.59
C TRP A 490 -18.97 -5.01 22.68
N ILE A 491 -17.76 -4.82 23.21
CA ILE A 491 -16.60 -4.41 22.44
C ILE A 491 -16.20 -5.50 21.43
N LYS A 492 -16.21 -6.78 21.83
CA LYS A 492 -15.93 -7.91 20.94
C LYS A 492 -16.99 -8.09 19.85
N LEU A 493 -18.25 -7.85 20.17
CA LEU A 493 -19.33 -7.86 19.19
C LEU A 493 -19.13 -6.77 18.13
N LEU A 494 -18.85 -5.54 18.56
CA LEU A 494 -18.61 -4.41 17.66
C LEU A 494 -17.45 -4.71 16.71
N TYR A 495 -16.32 -5.21 17.22
CA TYR A 495 -15.17 -5.57 16.38
C TYR A 495 -15.47 -6.74 15.45
N GLY A 496 -16.19 -7.78 15.91
CA GLY A 496 -16.62 -8.88 15.06
C GLY A 496 -17.48 -8.42 13.88
N VAL A 497 -18.43 -7.51 14.12
CA VAL A 497 -19.27 -6.90 13.09
C VAL A 497 -18.44 -6.05 12.14
N LEU A 498 -17.54 -5.21 12.65
CA LEU A 498 -16.71 -4.33 11.84
C LEU A 498 -15.75 -5.12 10.92
N PHE A 499 -15.10 -6.18 11.43
CA PHE A 499 -14.26 -7.05 10.59
C PHE A 499 -15.07 -7.83 9.56
N LEU A 500 -16.28 -8.26 9.90
CA LEU A 500 -17.15 -8.94 8.94
C LEU A 500 -17.60 -7.99 7.84
N LEU A 501 -17.95 -6.75 8.18
CA LEU A 501 -18.32 -5.71 7.21
C LEU A 501 -17.13 -5.36 6.30
N PHE A 502 -15.93 -5.23 6.87
CA PHE A 502 -14.70 -5.03 6.12
C PHE A 502 -14.37 -6.21 5.19
N ALA A 503 -14.53 -7.45 5.65
CA ALA A 503 -14.34 -8.63 4.82
C ALA A 503 -15.35 -8.71 3.67
N VAL A 504 -16.63 -8.37 3.91
CA VAL A 504 -17.66 -8.31 2.86
C VAL A 504 -17.33 -7.24 1.84
N LEU A 505 -16.91 -6.04 2.28
CA LEU A 505 -16.47 -4.98 1.37
C LEU A 505 -15.28 -5.43 0.51
N LEU A 506 -14.25 -6.01 1.13
CA LEU A 506 -13.09 -6.53 0.40
C LEU A 506 -13.48 -7.60 -0.62
N PHE A 507 -14.46 -8.45 -0.31
CA PHE A 507 -14.93 -9.49 -1.21
C PHE A 507 -15.74 -8.91 -2.39
N VAL A 508 -16.54 -7.85 -2.15
CA VAL A 508 -17.28 -7.12 -3.19
C VAL A 508 -16.35 -6.33 -4.10
N PHE A 509 -15.22 -5.82 -3.60
CA PHE A 509 -14.19 -5.16 -4.40
C PHE A 509 -13.26 -6.14 -5.14
N LEU A 510 -13.31 -7.44 -4.79
CA LEU A 510 -12.51 -8.49 -5.43
C LEU A 510 -13.19 -9.08 -6.68
N TRP A 511 -14.46 -8.75 -6.90
CA TRP A 511 -15.32 -9.26 -7.97
C TRP A 511 -15.79 -8.16 -8.90
#